data_AF-A0A8J3MF91-F1
#
_entry.id   AF-A0A8J3MF91-F1
#
_cell.length_a   1.000
_cell.length_b   1.000
_cell.length_c   1.000
_cell.angle_alpha   90.00
_cell.angle_beta   90.00
_cell.angle_gamma   90.00
#
_symmetry.space_group_name_H-M   'P 1'
#
loop_
_entity.id
_entity.type
_entity.pdbx_description
1 polymer ?
#
loop_
_entity_poly.entity_id
_entity_poly.type
_entity_poly.pdbx_seq_one_letter_code
_entity_poly.pdbx_strand_id
1 'polypeptide(L)'
;MNGWSYDDFLSIDYDAVSSPSISSSAISGYVDGIYFLARGYFTYDSYGITGGRLDSIHISYSGSSLASITDLGLDLNKLAYASEAEIERMIFGGDDVIFSDWSEGSTYATGAGDDRITLGIGDDTVDGGSGVDTFVLRAPYAPGSIGFNGSAVVIDGDMGRDQLRNIERLEFSNKTVAVQTGGWGNDVLKGDTYDDALTDILFGGGGEDRLSGGKLGDRLFGNAGNDKLYGGAGSDMLNGGTGKDLLKGGTGNDILRGGGGNDRLVGGKGNDVLTGGAGRDSFLFARGDGHDRITDFEVGRDTIVIGRGATELSDLDFARKGADVLISFADVTILVEDVKVADLKDAGNFDF
;
A
#
# COMPACT_ATOMS: atom_id res chain seq x y z
N MET A 1 24.98 -30.08 -39.82
CA MET A 1 25.04 -28.81 -40.58
C MET A 1 25.73 -27.80 -39.67
N ASN A 2 26.97 -27.53 -40.05
CA ASN A 2 27.98 -26.57 -39.61
C ASN A 2 27.73 -25.74 -38.34
N GLY A 3 28.54 -26.04 -37.32
CA GLY A 3 28.72 -25.22 -36.13
C GLY A 3 29.43 -23.90 -36.45
N TRP A 4 29.13 -22.91 -35.63
CA TRP A 4 29.72 -21.57 -35.65
C TRP A 4 30.73 -21.53 -34.50
N SER A 5 31.96 -21.09 -34.80
CA SER A 5 33.10 -21.08 -33.88
C SER A 5 33.06 -19.90 -32.90
N TYR A 6 33.85 -20.02 -31.83
CA TYR A 6 34.04 -19.08 -30.72
C TYR A 6 34.55 -17.67 -31.08
N ASP A 7 34.51 -17.29 -32.36
CA ASP A 7 35.14 -16.06 -32.92
C ASP A 7 34.13 -15.03 -33.47
N ASP A 8 32.82 -15.21 -33.28
CA ASP A 8 31.82 -14.21 -33.72
C ASP A 8 31.60 -13.09 -32.69
N PHE A 9 32.69 -12.55 -32.13
CA PHE A 9 32.68 -11.30 -31.38
C PHE A 9 32.76 -10.12 -32.36
N LEU A 10 31.76 -9.23 -32.28
CA LEU A 10 31.69 -7.87 -32.85
C LEU A 10 32.61 -7.59 -34.05
N SER A 11 32.07 -7.73 -35.28
CA SER A 11 32.46 -6.78 -36.32
C SER A 11 31.76 -5.44 -36.02
N ILE A 12 32.38 -4.60 -35.20
CA ILE A 12 32.20 -3.16 -35.35
C ILE A 12 32.89 -2.82 -36.67
N ASP A 13 32.13 -2.35 -37.65
CA ASP A 13 32.65 -1.92 -38.94
C ASP A 13 33.73 -0.85 -38.72
N TYR A 14 35.00 -1.25 -38.86
CA TYR A 14 36.17 -0.44 -38.60
C TYR A 14 36.66 0.14 -39.93
N ASP A 15 35.84 0.99 -40.55
CA ASP A 15 36.29 1.85 -41.65
C ASP A 15 35.44 3.12 -41.72
N ALA A 16 36.12 4.27 -41.51
CA ALA A 16 35.60 5.63 -41.34
C ALA A 16 34.89 5.85 -39.98
N VAL A 17 35.33 6.75 -39.09
CA VAL A 17 35.39 8.20 -39.32
C VAL A 17 36.41 8.83 -38.35
N SER A 18 37.37 9.56 -38.91
CA SER A 18 38.12 10.60 -38.20
C SER A 18 37.20 11.81 -37.96
N SER A 19 36.39 11.81 -36.89
CA SER A 19 35.61 12.94 -36.30
C SER A 19 34.57 12.38 -35.31
N PRO A 20 34.17 13.12 -34.24
CA PRO A 20 33.17 12.65 -33.28
C PRO A 20 31.76 12.80 -33.89
N SER A 21 31.30 11.79 -34.62
CA SER A 21 29.93 11.72 -35.13
C SER A 21 29.10 10.78 -34.26
N ILE A 22 28.13 11.39 -33.57
CA ILE A 22 27.07 10.76 -32.77
C ILE A 22 26.30 9.75 -33.62
N SER A 23 26.16 8.52 -33.14
CA SER A 23 25.16 7.57 -33.63
C SER A 23 24.45 6.91 -32.44
N SER A 24 23.13 6.81 -32.52
CA SER A 24 22.31 6.04 -31.58
C SER A 24 22.74 4.56 -31.67
N SER A 25 23.54 4.08 -30.73
CA SER A 25 24.05 2.72 -30.77
C SER A 25 23.25 1.85 -29.80
N ALA A 26 22.62 0.81 -30.32
CA ALA A 26 22.19 -0.30 -29.49
C ALA A 26 23.40 -1.21 -29.24
N ILE A 27 23.66 -1.56 -27.98
CA ILE A 27 24.63 -2.56 -27.56
C ILE A 27 23.86 -3.83 -27.29
N SER A 28 24.24 -4.94 -27.92
CA SER A 28 23.71 -6.25 -27.57
C SER A 28 24.83 -7.20 -27.16
N GLY A 29 24.46 -8.20 -26.36
CA GLY A 29 25.36 -9.29 -26.00
C GLY A 29 24.60 -10.54 -25.64
N TYR A 30 25.32 -11.65 -25.60
CA TYR A 30 24.78 -12.96 -25.24
C TYR A 30 25.78 -13.65 -24.32
N VAL A 31 25.37 -13.93 -23.08
CA VAL A 31 26.20 -14.60 -22.08
C VAL A 31 25.36 -15.66 -21.37
N ASP A 32 25.84 -16.90 -21.33
CA ASP A 32 25.22 -18.02 -20.61
C ASP A 32 23.70 -18.20 -20.85
N GLY A 33 23.25 -18.04 -22.09
CA GLY A 33 21.83 -18.20 -22.45
C GLY A 33 21.01 -16.91 -22.39
N ILE A 34 21.59 -15.83 -21.85
CA ILE A 34 20.95 -14.53 -21.66
C ILE A 34 21.36 -13.61 -22.80
N TYR A 35 20.40 -13.20 -23.62
CA TYR A 35 20.55 -12.12 -24.57
C TYR A 35 20.21 -10.78 -23.90
N PHE A 36 21.02 -9.75 -24.11
CA PHE A 36 20.68 -8.38 -23.74
C PHE A 36 20.78 -7.44 -24.94
N LEU A 37 19.94 -6.41 -24.96
CA LEU A 37 19.92 -5.32 -25.92
C LEU A 37 19.69 -3.98 -25.20
N ALA A 38 20.76 -3.26 -24.97
CA ALA A 38 20.81 -1.92 -24.39
C ALA A 38 20.74 -0.86 -25.51
N ARG A 39 19.72 -0.02 -25.52
CA ARG A 39 19.60 1.15 -26.42
C ARG A 39 19.93 2.43 -25.68
N GLY A 40 20.73 3.31 -26.28
CA GLY A 40 21.04 4.61 -25.68
C GLY A 40 22.10 5.37 -26.45
N TYR A 41 22.58 6.44 -25.83
CA TYR A 41 23.76 7.20 -26.23
C TYR A 41 24.94 6.72 -25.41
N PHE A 42 26.02 6.32 -26.07
CA PHE A 42 27.22 5.87 -25.39
C PHE A 42 28.43 6.59 -25.97
N THR A 43 29.37 6.95 -25.11
CA THR A 43 30.70 7.42 -25.48
C THR A 43 31.68 6.28 -25.30
N TYR A 44 32.62 6.15 -26.24
CA TYR A 44 33.58 5.05 -26.30
C TYR A 44 35.00 5.60 -26.38
N ASP A 45 35.96 4.84 -25.85
CA ASP A 45 37.40 4.99 -26.13
C ASP A 45 38.00 3.67 -26.62
N SER A 46 39.33 3.58 -26.67
CA SER A 46 40.07 2.38 -27.10
C SER A 46 39.96 1.19 -26.13
N TYR A 47 39.39 1.39 -24.95
CA TYR A 47 39.24 0.39 -23.89
C TYR A 47 37.78 0.01 -23.62
N GLY A 48 36.80 0.78 -24.10
CA GLY A 48 35.39 0.42 -24.03
C GLY A 48 34.47 1.62 -23.89
N ILE A 49 33.31 1.40 -23.26
CA ILE A 49 32.35 2.46 -22.94
C ILE A 49 32.92 3.30 -21.81
N THR A 50 33.03 4.60 -22.04
CA THR A 50 33.58 5.57 -21.09
C THR A 50 32.51 6.45 -20.44
N GLY A 51 31.27 6.37 -20.93
CA GLY A 51 30.13 7.13 -20.44
C GLY A 51 28.93 7.00 -21.37
N GLY A 52 27.81 7.62 -21.02
CA GLY A 52 26.61 7.57 -21.85
C GLY A 52 25.32 7.85 -21.09
N ARG A 53 24.21 7.89 -21.84
CA ARG A 53 22.84 7.82 -21.35
C ARG A 53 22.18 6.61 -21.97
N LEU A 54 21.88 5.61 -21.15
CA LEU A 54 21.11 4.46 -21.57
C LEU A 54 19.65 5.04 -21.79
N ASP A 55 18.94 4.77 -22.93
CA ASP A 55 17.45 4.89 -23.12
C ASP A 55 16.49 3.66 -22.83
N SER A 56 16.66 2.43 -23.37
CA SER A 56 16.03 1.15 -22.84
C SER A 56 17.01 -0.05 -22.65
N ILE A 57 16.75 -1.08 -21.83
CA ILE A 57 17.49 -2.38 -21.85
C ILE A 57 16.52 -3.57 -21.94
N HIS A 58 16.75 -4.47 -22.88
CA HIS A 58 15.91 -5.67 -23.06
C HIS A 58 16.75 -6.89 -22.72
N ILE A 59 16.26 -7.79 -21.86
CA ILE A 59 16.96 -9.02 -21.49
C ILE A 59 16.05 -10.21 -21.84
N SER A 60 16.54 -11.21 -22.57
CA SER A 60 15.76 -12.40 -22.92
C SER A 60 16.59 -13.66 -22.71
N TYR A 61 16.06 -14.63 -21.96
CA TYR A 61 16.67 -15.92 -21.73
C TYR A 61 15.91 -17.00 -22.51
N SER A 62 16.60 -18.04 -23.00
CA SER A 62 15.96 -19.15 -23.75
C SER A 62 16.41 -20.53 -23.26
N GLY A 63 16.83 -20.65 -22.00
CA GLY A 63 17.29 -21.90 -21.39
C GLY A 63 16.30 -22.48 -20.38
N SER A 64 16.51 -23.74 -19.99
CA SER A 64 15.63 -24.49 -19.08
C SER A 64 16.20 -24.64 -17.66
N SER A 65 17.07 -23.72 -17.22
CA SER A 65 17.73 -23.78 -15.91
C SER A 65 17.97 -22.38 -15.31
N LEU A 66 17.94 -22.28 -13.98
CA LEU A 66 18.26 -21.11 -13.15
C LEU A 66 19.39 -20.25 -13.72
N ALA A 67 19.11 -18.96 -13.90
CA ALA A 67 20.07 -17.96 -14.34
C ALA A 67 20.12 -16.82 -13.31
N SER A 68 21.24 -16.68 -12.61
CA SER A 68 21.48 -15.60 -11.65
C SER A 68 22.04 -14.36 -12.36
N ILE A 69 21.28 -13.27 -12.47
CA ILE A 69 21.79 -11.98 -12.96
C ILE A 69 22.27 -11.17 -11.75
N THR A 70 23.53 -11.35 -11.33
CA THR A 70 24.10 -10.53 -10.25
C THR A 70 24.82 -9.32 -10.83
N ASP A 71 24.37 -8.14 -10.42
CA ASP A 71 25.07 -6.86 -10.47
C ASP A 71 25.47 -6.39 -11.89
N LEU A 72 24.60 -5.61 -12.52
CA LEU A 72 24.98 -4.88 -13.73
C LEU A 72 25.81 -3.63 -13.42
N GLY A 73 25.95 -3.18 -12.16
CA GLY A 73 26.79 -2.02 -11.81
C GLY A 73 26.48 -0.75 -12.61
N LEU A 74 25.27 -0.64 -13.13
CA LEU A 74 24.86 0.37 -14.10
C LEU A 74 23.83 1.27 -13.41
N ASP A 75 24.31 2.44 -12.96
CA ASP A 75 23.52 3.54 -12.40
C ASP A 75 22.69 4.20 -13.51
N LEU A 76 21.56 3.59 -13.87
CA LEU A 76 20.85 3.86 -15.13
C LEU A 76 19.34 3.66 -14.97
N ASN A 77 18.61 4.75 -14.73
CA ASN A 77 17.14 4.83 -14.81
C ASN A 77 16.57 4.09 -16.03
N LYS A 78 16.13 2.82 -15.93
CA LYS A 78 15.78 2.03 -17.12
C LYS A 78 14.88 0.81 -17.01
N LEU A 79 13.89 0.83 -17.91
CA LEU A 79 13.14 -0.31 -18.46
C LEU A 79 13.97 -1.59 -18.67
N ALA A 80 13.64 -2.66 -17.92
CA ALA A 80 14.08 -4.05 -18.06
C ALA A 80 12.88 -4.98 -18.37
N TYR A 81 13.00 -5.81 -19.40
CA TYR A 81 12.04 -6.88 -19.76
C TYR A 81 12.72 -8.22 -19.51
N ALA A 82 12.03 -9.21 -18.96
CA ALA A 82 12.51 -10.57 -18.79
C ALA A 82 11.44 -11.60 -19.21
N SER A 83 11.72 -12.34 -20.28
CA SER A 83 10.94 -13.52 -20.64
C SER A 83 11.68 -14.79 -20.24
N GLU A 84 11.04 -15.64 -19.44
CA GLU A 84 11.41 -17.04 -19.14
C GLU A 84 12.61 -17.31 -18.20
N ALA A 85 13.04 -16.35 -17.37
CA ALA A 85 14.09 -16.61 -16.36
C ALA A 85 13.50 -16.70 -14.95
N GLU A 86 13.89 -17.73 -14.18
CA GLU A 86 13.86 -17.68 -12.71
C GLU A 86 14.92 -16.64 -12.27
N ILE A 87 14.49 -15.39 -12.15
CA ILE A 87 15.37 -14.29 -11.76
C ILE A 87 15.53 -14.35 -10.24
N GLU A 88 16.70 -14.81 -9.76
CA GLU A 88 17.01 -14.88 -8.33
C GLU A 88 17.39 -13.52 -7.72
N ARG A 89 17.81 -12.55 -8.56
CA ARG A 89 18.10 -11.17 -8.16
C ARG A 89 18.25 -10.30 -9.40
N MET A 90 17.72 -9.10 -9.36
CA MET A 90 18.11 -7.98 -10.22
C MET A 90 18.28 -6.80 -9.28
N ILE A 91 19.45 -6.17 -9.23
CA ILE A 91 19.72 -4.96 -8.44
C ILE A 91 19.97 -3.86 -9.46
N PHE A 92 19.12 -2.85 -9.48
CA PHE A 92 19.25 -1.68 -10.31
C PHE A 92 19.57 -0.45 -9.44
N GLY A 93 19.83 0.68 -10.09
CA GLY A 93 20.04 1.96 -9.43
C GLY A 93 19.49 3.06 -10.33
N GLY A 94 18.71 3.97 -9.75
CA GLY A 94 17.88 4.94 -10.47
C GLY A 94 16.40 4.50 -10.57
N ASP A 95 15.59 5.27 -11.30
CA ASP A 95 14.17 4.95 -11.53
C ASP A 95 14.01 3.88 -12.64
N ASP A 96 13.50 2.69 -12.31
CA ASP A 96 13.45 1.53 -13.21
C ASP A 96 12.02 1.11 -13.60
N VAL A 97 11.89 0.36 -14.69
CA VAL A 97 10.60 -0.24 -15.08
C VAL A 97 10.79 -1.72 -15.38
N ILE A 98 10.16 -2.61 -14.62
CA ILE A 98 10.37 -4.06 -14.72
C ILE A 98 9.14 -4.74 -15.32
N PHE A 99 9.36 -5.64 -16.28
CA PHE A 99 8.33 -6.46 -16.91
C PHE A 99 8.74 -7.94 -16.96
N SER A 100 7.93 -8.83 -16.37
CA SER A 100 8.02 -10.29 -16.56
C SER A 100 6.66 -10.87 -16.96
N ASP A 101 6.60 -11.83 -17.88
CA ASP A 101 5.31 -12.34 -18.40
C ASP A 101 5.07 -13.85 -18.13
N TRP A 102 6.09 -14.68 -17.87
CA TRP A 102 5.96 -16.16 -17.88
C TRP A 102 6.86 -16.92 -16.88
N SER A 103 7.29 -16.31 -15.78
CA SER A 103 8.25 -16.90 -14.83
C SER A 103 7.56 -17.49 -13.59
N GLU A 104 7.56 -18.82 -13.40
CA GLU A 104 6.98 -19.46 -12.19
C GLU A 104 7.70 -19.03 -10.89
N GLY A 105 7.29 -17.91 -10.29
CA GLY A 105 7.78 -17.39 -9.01
C GLY A 105 9.21 -16.87 -9.04
N SER A 106 9.38 -15.55 -8.98
CA SER A 106 10.65 -14.83 -9.12
C SER A 106 10.90 -13.86 -7.97
N THR A 107 12.17 -13.54 -7.70
CA THR A 107 12.55 -12.56 -6.66
C THR A 107 13.22 -11.32 -7.28
N TYR A 108 12.59 -10.16 -7.11
CA TYR A 108 13.02 -8.86 -7.63
C TYR A 108 13.47 -7.94 -6.47
N ALA A 109 14.54 -7.17 -6.66
CA ALA A 109 15.07 -6.24 -5.66
C ALA A 109 15.58 -4.95 -6.33
N THR A 110 14.70 -3.99 -6.60
CA THR A 110 14.94 -2.94 -7.60
C THR A 110 16.04 -1.96 -7.20
N GLY A 111 16.14 -1.59 -5.93
CA GLY A 111 17.32 -0.89 -5.41
C GLY A 111 17.00 0.51 -4.94
N ALA A 112 17.47 1.55 -5.63
CA ALA A 112 17.20 2.93 -5.22
C ALA A 112 16.65 3.71 -6.41
N GLY A 113 15.55 4.43 -6.24
CA GLY A 113 14.85 5.18 -7.28
C GLY A 113 13.34 5.01 -7.16
N ASP A 114 12.57 5.73 -7.96
CA ASP A 114 11.12 5.56 -8.05
C ASP A 114 10.79 4.50 -9.12
N ASP A 115 10.70 3.24 -8.71
CA ASP A 115 10.59 2.11 -9.64
C ASP A 115 9.15 1.80 -10.03
N ARG A 116 8.98 1.13 -11.18
CA ARG A 116 7.68 0.67 -11.68
C ARG A 116 7.74 -0.80 -12.08
N ILE A 117 7.21 -1.68 -11.26
CA ILE A 117 7.28 -3.12 -11.45
C ILE A 117 5.96 -3.68 -11.98
N THR A 118 6.00 -4.55 -12.98
CA THR A 118 4.85 -5.32 -13.47
C THR A 118 5.27 -6.77 -13.69
N LEU A 119 4.66 -7.71 -12.96
CA LEU A 119 5.07 -9.10 -12.99
C LEU A 119 4.11 -10.02 -13.77
N GLY A 120 4.52 -11.27 -13.90
CA GLY A 120 3.88 -12.30 -14.71
C GLY A 120 3.04 -13.25 -13.85
N ILE A 121 2.81 -14.47 -14.32
CA ILE A 121 2.28 -15.56 -13.48
C ILE A 121 3.39 -16.11 -12.57
N GLY A 122 3.09 -16.56 -11.36
CA GLY A 122 4.03 -17.05 -10.34
C GLY A 122 3.71 -16.53 -8.94
N ASP A 123 4.23 -17.18 -7.90
CA ASP A 123 4.30 -16.59 -6.55
C ASP A 123 5.59 -15.76 -6.47
N ASP A 124 5.51 -14.46 -6.75
CA ASP A 124 6.70 -13.60 -6.80
C ASP A 124 7.05 -12.97 -5.44
N THR A 125 8.29 -12.51 -5.29
CA THR A 125 8.73 -11.66 -4.18
C THR A 125 9.40 -10.41 -4.73
N VAL A 126 8.95 -9.24 -4.33
CA VAL A 126 9.50 -7.94 -4.77
C VAL A 126 9.97 -7.15 -3.57
N ASP A 127 11.09 -6.48 -3.72
CA ASP A 127 11.59 -5.43 -2.85
C ASP A 127 11.86 -4.19 -3.71
N GLY A 128 11.11 -3.10 -3.52
CA GLY A 128 11.34 -1.82 -4.22
C GLY A 128 12.60 -1.08 -3.74
N GLY A 129 13.09 -1.41 -2.55
CA GLY A 129 14.24 -0.73 -1.97
C GLY A 129 13.91 0.69 -1.51
N SER A 130 14.59 1.71 -2.04
CA SER A 130 14.45 3.10 -1.57
C SER A 130 13.98 4.04 -2.67
N GLY A 131 12.86 4.72 -2.43
CA GLY A 131 12.27 5.68 -3.35
C GLY A 131 10.76 5.58 -3.24
N VAL A 132 10.03 5.90 -4.30
CA VAL A 132 8.57 5.71 -4.37
C VAL A 132 8.21 4.70 -5.43
N ASP A 133 8.13 3.45 -5.01
CA ASP A 133 8.03 2.32 -5.91
C ASP A 133 6.57 1.95 -6.20
N THR A 134 6.30 1.62 -7.45
CA THR A 134 4.97 1.36 -7.99
C THR A 134 4.87 -0.06 -8.53
N PHE A 135 4.08 -0.91 -7.88
CA PHE A 135 3.73 -2.21 -8.42
C PHE A 135 2.43 -2.13 -9.22
N VAL A 136 2.44 -2.63 -10.45
CA VAL A 136 1.35 -2.53 -11.41
C VAL A 136 0.67 -3.87 -11.59
N LEU A 137 -0.63 -3.88 -11.32
CA LEU A 137 -1.51 -5.03 -11.44
C LEU A 137 -2.21 -4.97 -12.81
N ARG A 138 -1.79 -5.82 -13.75
CA ARG A 138 -2.33 -5.84 -15.12
C ARG A 138 -3.64 -6.62 -15.21
N ALA A 139 -4.68 -5.98 -15.76
CA ALA A 139 -5.88 -6.68 -16.24
C ALA A 139 -5.53 -7.63 -17.41
N PRO A 140 -6.22 -8.78 -17.59
CA PRO A 140 -7.50 -9.17 -16.99
C PRO A 140 -7.41 -9.81 -15.59
N TYR A 141 -6.20 -9.97 -15.05
CA TYR A 141 -5.97 -10.70 -13.82
C TYR A 141 -6.36 -9.83 -12.64
N ALA A 142 -7.44 -10.21 -11.95
CA ALA A 142 -7.89 -9.49 -10.78
C ALA A 142 -7.08 -9.98 -9.57
N PRO A 143 -6.58 -9.09 -8.70
CA PRO A 143 -6.12 -9.52 -7.40
C PRO A 143 -7.33 -10.10 -6.65
N GLY A 144 -7.22 -11.35 -6.24
CA GLY A 144 -8.26 -12.05 -5.48
C GLY A 144 -8.35 -11.47 -4.07
N SER A 145 -7.20 -11.28 -3.41
CA SER A 145 -7.08 -10.58 -2.15
C SER A 145 -5.75 -9.83 -2.03
N ILE A 146 -5.74 -8.76 -1.24
CA ILE A 146 -4.53 -8.06 -0.80
C ILE A 146 -4.48 -8.21 0.71
N GLY A 147 -3.45 -8.88 1.22
CA GLY A 147 -3.17 -9.11 2.62
C GLY A 147 -1.74 -8.71 2.96
N PHE A 148 -1.25 -9.08 4.15
CA PHE A 148 0.09 -8.72 4.63
C PHE A 148 0.72 -9.88 5.39
N ASN A 149 2.05 -9.98 5.34
CA ASN A 149 2.83 -10.95 6.10
C ASN A 149 4.08 -10.26 6.68
N GLY A 150 3.97 -9.76 7.92
CA GLY A 150 4.96 -8.85 8.49
C GLY A 150 4.92 -7.48 7.81
N SER A 151 6.06 -6.98 7.36
CA SER A 151 6.16 -5.73 6.59
C SER A 151 5.83 -5.89 5.10
N ALA A 152 5.63 -7.12 4.60
CA ALA A 152 5.34 -7.36 3.20
C ALA A 152 3.83 -7.25 2.92
N VAL A 153 3.48 -6.52 1.85
CA VAL A 153 2.19 -6.62 1.17
C VAL A 153 2.14 -8.00 0.49
N VAL A 154 1.01 -8.69 0.58
CA VAL A 154 0.79 -9.97 -0.09
C VAL A 154 -0.38 -9.80 -1.06
N ILE A 155 -0.15 -10.01 -2.35
CA ILE A 155 -1.20 -9.95 -3.37
C ILE A 155 -1.45 -11.37 -3.84
N ASP A 156 -2.63 -11.90 -3.51
CA ASP A 156 -3.04 -13.24 -3.92
C ASP A 156 -4.08 -13.10 -5.05
N GLY A 157 -3.71 -13.43 -6.28
CA GLY A 157 -4.56 -13.27 -7.46
C GLY A 157 -4.43 -14.41 -8.45
N ASP A 158 -5.09 -14.27 -9.61
CA ASP A 158 -5.08 -15.27 -10.68
C ASP A 158 -3.66 -15.57 -11.24
N MET A 159 -2.69 -14.70 -10.91
CA MET A 159 -1.29 -14.83 -11.26
C MET A 159 -0.47 -15.54 -10.19
N GLY A 160 -0.96 -15.74 -8.96
CA GLY A 160 -0.20 -16.32 -7.85
C GLY A 160 -0.26 -15.46 -6.60
N ARG A 161 0.52 -15.83 -5.58
CA ARG A 161 0.62 -15.16 -4.28
C ARG A 161 1.94 -14.42 -4.16
N ASP A 162 1.92 -13.15 -4.56
CA ASP A 162 3.07 -12.26 -4.56
C ASP A 162 3.33 -11.63 -3.19
N GLN A 163 4.60 -11.43 -2.83
CA GLN A 163 5.02 -10.72 -1.62
C GLN A 163 5.82 -9.47 -1.98
N LEU A 164 5.29 -8.29 -1.70
CA LEU A 164 5.91 -7.00 -2.01
C LEU A 164 6.42 -6.34 -0.72
N ARG A 165 7.66 -5.88 -0.71
CA ARG A 165 8.28 -5.09 0.36
C ARG A 165 8.75 -3.77 -0.24
N ASN A 166 8.74 -2.70 0.57
CA ASN A 166 9.15 -1.36 0.14
C ASN A 166 8.49 -0.97 -1.19
N ILE A 167 7.17 -1.14 -1.27
CA ILE A 167 6.35 -0.70 -2.41
C ILE A 167 5.33 0.30 -1.87
N GLU A 168 5.43 1.54 -2.30
CA GLU A 168 4.60 2.65 -1.82
C GLU A 168 3.32 2.82 -2.65
N ARG A 169 3.25 2.29 -3.87
CA ARG A 169 2.10 2.44 -4.76
C ARG A 169 1.68 1.11 -5.40
N LEU A 170 0.39 0.84 -5.36
CA LEU A 170 -0.24 -0.21 -6.17
C LEU A 170 -1.08 0.45 -7.27
N GLU A 171 -0.79 0.15 -8.52
CA GLU A 171 -1.54 0.62 -9.68
C GLU A 171 -2.43 -0.48 -10.25
N PHE A 172 -3.72 -0.21 -10.31
CA PHE A 172 -4.75 -1.01 -10.95
C PHE A 172 -5.14 -0.37 -12.27
N SER A 173 -5.81 -1.13 -13.14
CA SER A 173 -6.30 -0.63 -14.43
C SER A 173 -7.19 0.62 -14.37
N ASN A 174 -7.79 0.92 -13.20
CA ASN A 174 -8.70 2.04 -13.01
C ASN A 174 -8.30 3.03 -11.89
N LYS A 175 -7.24 2.77 -11.13
CA LYS A 175 -6.81 3.63 -10.01
C LYS A 175 -5.39 3.33 -9.57
N THR A 176 -4.74 4.31 -8.95
CA THR A 176 -3.52 4.10 -8.16
C THR A 176 -3.84 4.31 -6.70
N VAL A 177 -3.23 3.52 -5.82
CA VAL A 177 -3.43 3.55 -4.38
C VAL A 177 -2.06 3.58 -3.73
N ALA A 178 -1.86 4.48 -2.77
CA ALA A 178 -0.65 4.47 -1.96
C ALA A 178 -0.79 3.45 -0.82
N VAL A 179 0.24 2.66 -0.58
CA VAL A 179 0.28 1.60 0.43
C VAL A 179 1.51 1.77 1.30
N GLN A 180 1.33 1.79 2.62
CA GLN A 180 2.43 1.86 3.57
C GLN A 180 2.27 0.80 4.66
N THR A 181 3.38 0.16 5.04
CA THR A 181 3.44 -0.85 6.11
C THR A 181 4.46 -0.44 7.17
N GLY A 182 4.10 -0.54 8.46
CA GLY A 182 5.02 -0.33 9.59
C GLY A 182 5.81 -1.59 9.94
N GLY A 183 5.12 -2.73 10.01
CA GLY A 183 5.75 -4.02 10.25
C GLY A 183 5.76 -4.37 11.74
N TRP A 184 6.93 -4.64 12.32
CA TRP A 184 7.06 -4.88 13.77
C TRP A 184 7.74 -3.67 14.43
N GLY A 185 7.23 -3.24 15.57
CA GLY A 185 7.71 -2.07 16.29
C GLY A 185 6.63 -1.00 16.35
N ASN A 186 7.00 0.16 16.91
CA ASN A 186 6.10 1.30 17.01
C ASN A 186 6.39 2.23 15.83
N ASP A 187 5.44 2.39 14.93
CA ASP A 187 5.63 3.07 13.66
C ASP A 187 4.81 4.36 13.53
N VAL A 188 5.26 5.25 12.65
CA VAL A 188 4.53 6.47 12.29
C VAL A 188 4.29 6.49 10.79
N LEU A 189 3.07 6.19 10.40
CA LEU A 189 2.62 6.17 9.02
C LEU A 189 1.78 7.42 8.73
N LYS A 190 1.98 7.98 7.55
CA LYS A 190 1.22 9.13 7.07
C LYS A 190 0.85 8.86 5.62
N GLY A 191 -0.43 8.99 5.31
CA GLY A 191 -0.89 9.22 3.96
C GLY A 191 -0.51 10.62 3.52
N ASP A 192 -0.73 10.90 2.24
CA ASP A 192 -0.28 12.12 1.55
C ASP A 192 1.24 12.35 1.54
N THR A 193 2.11 11.40 1.95
CA THR A 193 3.57 11.64 1.95
C THR A 193 4.15 11.88 0.55
N TYR A 194 3.40 11.51 -0.49
CA TYR A 194 3.87 11.56 -1.88
C TYR A 194 2.88 12.19 -2.87
N ASP A 195 1.57 12.20 -2.60
CA ASP A 195 0.55 12.82 -3.46
C ASP A 195 -0.80 12.98 -2.73
N ASP A 196 -1.22 14.21 -2.44
CA ASP A 196 -2.51 14.58 -1.85
C ASP A 196 -3.76 14.20 -2.71
N ALA A 197 -3.56 13.61 -3.89
CA ALA A 197 -4.61 13.25 -4.84
C ALA A 197 -5.00 11.76 -4.84
N LEU A 198 -4.34 10.92 -4.03
CA LEU A 198 -4.61 9.48 -3.94
C LEU A 198 -5.25 9.11 -2.61
N THR A 199 -6.05 8.04 -2.61
CA THR A 199 -6.48 7.39 -1.36
C THR A 199 -5.36 6.51 -0.85
N ASP A 200 -5.13 6.52 0.46
CA ASP A 200 -4.09 5.77 1.14
C ASP A 200 -4.62 4.48 1.79
N ILE A 201 -3.77 3.46 1.85
CA ILE A 201 -3.96 2.28 2.68
C ILE A 201 -2.75 2.12 3.60
N LEU A 202 -2.96 2.28 4.91
CA LEU A 202 -1.91 2.27 5.91
C LEU A 202 -2.09 1.08 6.87
N PHE A 203 -1.00 0.34 7.13
CA PHE A 203 -0.98 -0.78 8.07
C PHE A 203 0.11 -0.57 9.12
N GLY A 204 -0.27 -0.44 10.39
CA GLY A 204 0.67 -0.31 11.51
C GLY A 204 1.48 -1.60 11.68
N GLY A 205 0.78 -2.69 11.99
CA GLY A 205 1.40 -4.01 12.11
C GLY A 205 1.43 -4.43 13.57
N GLY A 206 2.59 -4.66 14.15
CA GLY A 206 2.70 -5.06 15.56
C GLY A 206 3.46 -4.02 16.37
N GLY A 207 2.82 -3.35 17.32
CA GLY A 207 3.41 -2.38 18.23
C GLY A 207 2.42 -1.26 18.54
N GLU A 208 2.88 -0.13 19.07
CA GLU A 208 2.02 1.04 19.28
C GLU A 208 2.22 2.05 18.15
N ASP A 209 1.31 2.03 17.19
CA ASP A 209 1.46 2.73 15.93
C ASP A 209 0.67 4.05 15.88
N ARG A 210 1.13 4.96 15.02
CA ARG A 210 0.44 6.20 14.71
C ARG A 210 0.22 6.31 13.20
N LEU A 211 -1.02 6.18 12.76
CA LEU A 211 -1.43 6.23 11.35
C LEU A 211 -2.25 7.50 11.10
N SER A 212 -2.00 8.20 10.00
CA SER A 212 -2.77 9.38 9.58
C SER A 212 -3.09 9.29 8.11
N GLY A 213 -4.36 9.22 7.69
CA GLY A 213 -4.79 9.14 6.28
C GLY A 213 -4.53 10.44 5.55
N GLY A 214 -5.15 11.53 6.01
CA GLY A 214 -4.92 12.86 5.44
C GLY A 214 -6.16 13.35 4.69
N LYS A 215 -6.07 13.53 3.38
CA LYS A 215 -7.21 13.88 2.52
C LYS A 215 -7.75 12.63 1.82
N LEU A 216 -8.96 12.76 1.27
CA LEU A 216 -9.65 11.71 0.53
C LEU A 216 -10.08 10.55 1.44
N GLY A 217 -10.57 9.46 0.85
CA GLY A 217 -11.15 8.35 1.60
C GLY A 217 -10.14 7.22 1.79
N ASP A 218 -9.56 7.14 2.98
CA ASP A 218 -8.42 6.28 3.29
C ASP A 218 -8.83 5.02 4.03
N ARG A 219 -7.89 4.07 4.12
CA ARG A 219 -8.06 2.82 4.87
C ARG A 219 -6.90 2.61 5.82
N LEU A 220 -7.17 2.67 7.12
CA LEU A 220 -6.15 2.57 8.17
C LEU A 220 -6.38 1.33 9.01
N PHE A 221 -5.32 0.55 9.24
CA PHE A 221 -5.34 -0.67 10.05
C PHE A 221 -4.21 -0.62 11.08
N GLY A 222 -4.54 -0.51 12.36
CA GLY A 222 -3.55 -0.57 13.45
C GLY A 222 -2.94 -1.97 13.57
N ASN A 223 -3.81 -2.97 13.57
CA ASN A 223 -3.52 -4.39 13.78
C ASN A 223 -3.22 -4.73 15.24
N ALA A 224 -1.98 -4.94 15.66
CA ALA A 224 -1.69 -5.45 16.99
C ALA A 224 -0.95 -4.42 17.84
N GLY A 225 -1.57 -3.99 18.93
CA GLY A 225 -1.00 -3.11 19.96
C GLY A 225 -1.89 -1.90 20.20
N ASN A 226 -1.39 -0.86 20.88
CA ASN A 226 -2.24 0.28 21.26
C ASN A 226 -2.05 1.43 20.27
N ASP A 227 -2.93 1.51 19.29
CA ASP A 227 -2.72 2.32 18.10
C ASP A 227 -3.48 3.65 18.14
N LYS A 228 -3.00 4.60 17.33
CA LYS A 228 -3.65 5.90 17.12
C LYS A 228 -3.87 6.12 15.63
N LEU A 229 -5.12 5.99 15.21
CA LEU A 229 -5.56 6.14 13.83
C LEU A 229 -6.31 7.46 13.65
N TYR A 230 -5.92 8.22 12.63
CA TYR A 230 -6.56 9.48 12.24
C TYR A 230 -6.92 9.40 10.75
N GLY A 231 -8.20 9.35 10.40
CA GLY A 231 -8.66 9.32 9.01
C GLY A 231 -8.32 10.64 8.31
N GLY A 232 -8.89 11.74 8.81
CA GLY A 232 -8.63 13.08 8.30
C GLY A 232 -9.87 13.63 7.60
N ALA A 233 -9.78 13.88 6.30
CA ALA A 233 -10.85 14.48 5.52
C ALA A 233 -11.22 13.60 4.34
N GLY A 234 -12.42 13.03 4.35
CA GLY A 234 -12.98 12.19 3.32
C GLY A 234 -13.80 11.09 3.97
N SER A 235 -14.13 10.05 3.23
CA SER A 235 -14.87 8.91 3.81
C SER A 235 -13.90 7.79 4.09
N ASP A 236 -13.49 7.69 5.35
CA ASP A 236 -12.40 6.84 5.80
C ASP A 236 -12.90 5.52 6.40
N MET A 237 -12.04 4.51 6.37
CA MET A 237 -12.26 3.25 7.08
C MET A 237 -11.08 2.98 8.03
N LEU A 238 -11.36 2.99 9.33
CA LEU A 238 -10.37 2.78 10.38
C LEU A 238 -10.66 1.47 11.12
N ASN A 239 -9.63 0.66 11.33
CA ASN A 239 -9.69 -0.56 12.13
C ASN A 239 -8.52 -0.58 13.12
N GLY A 240 -8.81 -0.52 14.42
CA GLY A 240 -7.81 -0.55 15.49
C GLY A 240 -7.11 -1.90 15.53
N GLY A 241 -7.88 -2.97 15.68
CA GLY A 241 -7.38 -4.34 15.67
C GLY A 241 -7.42 -4.94 17.06
N THR A 242 -6.28 -5.29 17.64
CA THR A 242 -6.18 -5.78 19.03
C THR A 242 -5.35 -4.83 19.85
N GLY A 243 -5.81 -4.45 21.03
CA GLY A 243 -5.14 -3.53 21.94
C GLY A 243 -6.09 -2.41 22.33
N LYS A 244 -5.58 -1.32 22.88
CA LYS A 244 -6.40 -0.18 23.29
C LYS A 244 -6.18 0.97 22.32
N ASP A 245 -7.12 1.12 21.40
CA ASP A 245 -6.94 1.97 20.25
C ASP A 245 -7.66 3.30 20.39
N LEU A 246 -7.11 4.33 19.75
CA LEU A 246 -7.76 5.60 19.54
C LEU A 246 -8.03 5.77 18.04
N LEU A 247 -9.30 5.76 17.66
CA LEU A 247 -9.74 5.98 16.28
C LEU A 247 -10.43 7.33 16.17
N LYS A 248 -9.98 8.15 15.22
CA LYS A 248 -10.61 9.43 14.87
C LYS A 248 -10.89 9.48 13.36
N GLY A 249 -12.15 9.48 12.96
CA GLY A 249 -12.56 9.57 11.56
C GLY A 249 -12.17 10.93 10.98
N GLY A 250 -12.78 11.99 11.49
CA GLY A 250 -12.41 13.37 11.15
C GLY A 250 -13.57 14.09 10.49
N THR A 251 -13.49 14.35 9.18
CA THR A 251 -14.61 14.94 8.43
C THR A 251 -14.97 14.07 7.25
N GLY A 252 -16.27 13.83 7.05
CA GLY A 252 -16.81 12.96 6.02
C GLY A 252 -17.55 11.79 6.67
N ASN A 253 -18.05 10.85 5.88
CA ASN A 253 -18.81 9.73 6.45
C ASN A 253 -17.86 8.54 6.64
N ASP A 254 -17.51 8.24 7.88
CA ASP A 254 -16.45 7.31 8.23
C ASP A 254 -16.99 5.99 8.79
N ILE A 255 -16.16 4.94 8.70
CA ILE A 255 -16.41 3.63 9.32
C ILE A 255 -15.27 3.33 10.28
N LEU A 256 -15.56 3.27 11.58
CA LEU A 256 -14.57 2.99 12.62
C LEU A 256 -14.88 1.66 13.30
N ARG A 257 -13.86 0.81 13.44
CA ARG A 257 -13.92 -0.47 14.16
C ARG A 257 -12.80 -0.53 15.20
N GLY A 258 -13.14 -0.52 16.48
CA GLY A 258 -12.16 -0.63 17.57
C GLY A 258 -11.44 -1.99 17.50
N GLY A 259 -12.22 -3.06 17.64
CA GLY A 259 -11.72 -4.42 17.51
C GLY A 259 -11.71 -5.11 18.86
N GLY A 260 -10.54 -5.49 19.38
CA GLY A 260 -10.42 -6.15 20.67
C GLY A 260 -9.61 -5.33 21.64
N GLY A 261 -10.22 -4.90 22.74
CA GLY A 261 -9.60 -4.18 23.84
C GLY A 261 -10.51 -3.04 24.27
N ASN A 262 -9.95 -1.99 24.87
CA ASN A 262 -10.77 -0.88 25.35
C ASN A 262 -10.51 0.32 24.46
N ASP A 263 -11.38 0.53 23.50
CA ASP A 263 -11.15 1.44 22.40
C ASP A 263 -11.88 2.77 22.60
N ARG A 264 -11.33 3.82 21.99
CA ARG A 264 -11.95 5.14 21.96
C ARG A 264 -12.20 5.54 20.52
N LEU A 265 -13.48 5.63 20.16
CA LEU A 265 -13.93 5.96 18.83
C LEU A 265 -14.50 7.38 18.81
N VAL A 266 -14.02 8.18 17.86
CA VAL A 266 -14.53 9.53 17.57
C VAL A 266 -14.80 9.59 16.08
N GLY A 267 -16.06 9.53 15.67
CA GLY A 267 -16.44 9.67 14.26
C GLY A 267 -16.00 11.02 13.72
N GLY A 268 -16.47 12.10 14.37
CA GLY A 268 -16.15 13.46 13.97
C GLY A 268 -17.34 14.05 13.22
N LYS A 269 -17.09 14.84 12.18
CA LYS A 269 -18.17 15.46 11.40
C LYS A 269 -18.58 14.55 10.26
N GLY A 270 -19.86 14.22 10.18
CA GLY A 270 -20.42 13.47 9.07
C GLY A 270 -21.53 12.56 9.56
N ASN A 271 -21.74 11.47 8.85
CA ASN A 271 -22.63 10.41 9.29
C ASN A 271 -21.81 9.14 9.41
N ASP A 272 -21.38 8.84 10.63
CA ASP A 272 -20.37 7.82 10.89
C ASP A 272 -20.98 6.51 11.36
N VAL A 273 -20.28 5.41 11.10
CA VAL A 273 -20.62 4.07 11.60
C VAL A 273 -19.52 3.60 12.53
N LEU A 274 -19.87 3.38 13.80
CA LEU A 274 -18.93 3.04 14.86
C LEU A 274 -19.24 1.63 15.40
N THR A 275 -18.22 0.78 15.46
CA THR A 275 -18.27 -0.55 16.05
C THR A 275 -17.17 -0.65 17.09
N GLY A 276 -17.51 -0.83 18.37
CA GLY A 276 -16.52 -0.91 19.46
C GLY A 276 -15.76 -2.23 19.42
N GLY A 277 -16.51 -3.33 19.38
CA GLY A 277 -15.99 -4.68 19.43
C GLY A 277 -15.94 -5.22 20.85
N ALA A 278 -14.86 -5.95 21.17
CA ALA A 278 -14.73 -6.66 22.43
C ALA A 278 -13.97 -5.82 23.45
N GLY A 279 -14.62 -5.47 24.56
CA GLY A 279 -14.00 -4.80 25.70
C GLY A 279 -14.84 -3.61 26.14
N ARG A 280 -14.24 -2.65 26.86
CA ARG A 280 -14.97 -1.47 27.36
C ARG A 280 -14.68 -0.28 26.48
N ASP A 281 -15.60 0.01 25.59
CA ASP A 281 -15.38 1.01 24.54
C ASP A 281 -16.02 2.35 24.88
N SER A 282 -15.45 3.42 24.34
CA SER A 282 -15.92 4.79 24.53
C SER A 282 -16.20 5.44 23.17
N PHE A 283 -17.46 5.80 22.95
CA PHE A 283 -17.92 6.47 21.73
C PHE A 283 -18.14 7.94 22.05
N LEU A 284 -17.33 8.83 21.49
CA LEU A 284 -17.43 10.27 21.77
C LEU A 284 -18.19 11.01 20.68
N PHE A 285 -19.13 11.84 21.11
CA PHE A 285 -19.90 12.74 20.26
C PHE A 285 -19.89 14.16 20.79
N ALA A 286 -19.89 15.13 19.90
CA ALA A 286 -19.97 16.55 20.19
C ALA A 286 -20.84 17.27 19.17
N ARG A 287 -21.26 18.48 19.51
CA ARG A 287 -22.08 19.35 18.68
C ARG A 287 -21.44 19.54 17.30
N GLY A 288 -22.22 19.29 16.26
CA GLY A 288 -21.79 19.37 14.87
C GLY A 288 -21.20 18.06 14.31
N ASP A 289 -21.22 16.97 15.07
CA ASP A 289 -20.73 15.67 14.60
C ASP A 289 -21.68 15.02 13.57
N GLY A 290 -22.99 15.28 13.63
CA GLY A 290 -23.92 14.90 12.57
C GLY A 290 -24.83 13.72 12.95
N HIS A 291 -24.96 12.72 12.09
CA HIS A 291 -25.92 11.62 12.26
C HIS A 291 -25.24 10.25 12.25
N ASP A 292 -24.89 9.77 13.44
CA ASP A 292 -24.03 8.61 13.61
C ASP A 292 -24.80 7.36 14.04
N ARG A 293 -24.13 6.21 13.92
CA ARG A 293 -24.67 4.91 14.27
C ARG A 293 -23.65 4.07 15.03
N ILE A 294 -24.05 3.55 16.18
CA ILE A 294 -23.28 2.55 16.95
C ILE A 294 -23.91 1.19 16.75
N THR A 295 -23.13 0.22 16.30
CA THR A 295 -23.67 -1.06 15.82
C THR A 295 -23.68 -2.20 16.85
N ASP A 296 -22.93 -2.07 17.94
CA ASP A 296 -22.67 -3.18 18.88
C ASP A 296 -22.57 -2.73 20.34
N PHE A 297 -23.23 -1.62 20.69
CA PHE A 297 -23.15 -1.04 22.02
C PHE A 297 -23.54 -2.02 23.13
N GLU A 298 -22.64 -2.28 24.08
CA GLU A 298 -22.89 -3.14 25.22
C GLU A 298 -23.24 -2.36 26.49
N VAL A 299 -24.52 -2.41 26.86
CA VAL A 299 -25.05 -1.73 28.05
C VAL A 299 -24.31 -2.14 29.33
N GLY A 300 -23.90 -1.15 30.11
CA GLY A 300 -23.19 -1.31 31.38
C GLY A 300 -21.71 -1.68 31.23
N ARG A 301 -21.22 -1.80 29.99
CA ARG A 301 -19.81 -2.05 29.68
C ARG A 301 -19.20 -0.90 28.89
N ASP A 302 -19.89 -0.47 27.84
CA ASP A 302 -19.47 0.63 26.97
C ASP A 302 -20.00 1.97 27.47
N THR A 303 -19.40 3.05 26.99
CA THR A 303 -19.75 4.42 27.39
C THR A 303 -19.95 5.30 26.17
N ILE A 304 -21.07 6.01 26.14
CA ILE A 304 -21.31 7.13 25.24
C ILE A 304 -20.83 8.40 25.95
N VAL A 305 -19.79 9.02 25.42
CA VAL A 305 -19.22 10.26 25.96
C VAL A 305 -19.80 11.44 25.18
N ILE A 306 -20.57 12.27 25.85
CA ILE A 306 -21.13 13.49 25.25
C ILE A 306 -20.22 14.66 25.62
N GLY A 307 -19.49 15.18 24.63
CA GLY A 307 -18.68 16.37 24.79
C GLY A 307 -19.50 17.65 24.74
N ARG A 308 -19.01 18.66 24.01
CA ARG A 308 -19.72 19.94 23.86
C ARG A 308 -21.09 19.70 23.23
N GLY A 309 -22.18 20.13 23.87
CA GLY A 309 -23.52 20.11 23.26
C GLY A 309 -24.63 19.73 24.23
N ALA A 310 -24.28 18.97 25.26
CA ALA A 310 -25.08 18.66 26.44
C ALA A 310 -24.16 18.65 27.67
N THR A 311 -24.72 18.78 28.86
CA THR A 311 -23.98 18.76 30.13
C THR A 311 -24.55 17.77 31.14
N GLU A 312 -25.74 17.24 30.88
CA GLU A 312 -26.41 16.26 31.72
C GLU A 312 -27.40 15.41 30.91
N LEU A 313 -27.85 14.30 31.49
CA LEU A 313 -28.75 13.34 30.82
C LEU A 313 -30.10 13.95 30.42
N SER A 314 -30.57 14.99 31.13
CA SER A 314 -31.80 15.74 30.81
C SER A 314 -31.71 16.54 29.51
N ASP A 315 -30.51 16.82 29.01
CA ASP A 315 -30.30 17.50 27.73
C ASP A 315 -30.47 16.55 26.53
N LEU A 316 -30.60 15.23 26.77
CA LEU A 316 -30.72 14.22 25.73
C LEU A 316 -32.18 13.78 25.52
N ASP A 317 -32.61 13.80 24.27
CA ASP A 317 -33.89 13.23 23.84
C ASP A 317 -33.69 11.77 23.40
N PHE A 318 -34.59 10.88 23.83
CA PHE A 318 -34.55 9.45 23.49
C PHE A 318 -35.84 9.04 22.78
N ALA A 319 -35.72 8.46 21.58
CA ALA A 319 -36.84 7.94 20.81
C ALA A 319 -36.57 6.49 20.37
N ARG A 320 -37.58 5.62 20.53
CA ARG A 320 -37.49 4.25 20.03
C ARG A 320 -37.64 4.23 18.50
N LYS A 321 -36.78 3.47 17.82
CA LYS A 321 -36.84 3.21 16.38
C LYS A 321 -36.76 1.70 16.14
N GLY A 322 -37.91 1.02 16.19
CA GLY A 322 -37.92 -0.45 16.03
C GLY A 322 -37.26 -1.16 17.21
N ALA A 323 -36.16 -1.86 16.95
CA ALA A 323 -35.30 -2.48 17.98
C ALA A 323 -34.26 -1.49 18.55
N ASP A 324 -34.06 -0.36 17.88
CA ASP A 324 -32.97 0.57 18.15
C ASP A 324 -33.45 1.78 18.99
N VAL A 325 -32.48 2.56 19.47
CA VAL A 325 -32.70 3.84 20.16
C VAL A 325 -32.04 4.96 19.37
N LEU A 326 -32.84 5.97 19.02
CA LEU A 326 -32.33 7.25 18.53
C LEU A 326 -32.16 8.19 19.71
N ILE A 327 -30.93 8.64 19.93
CA ILE A 327 -30.57 9.69 20.90
C ILE A 327 -30.36 10.98 20.11
N SER A 328 -30.88 12.10 20.59
CA SER A 328 -30.71 13.40 19.96
C SER A 328 -30.32 14.46 20.98
N PHE A 329 -29.39 15.34 20.60
CA PHE A 329 -29.03 16.53 21.38
C PHE A 329 -28.45 17.60 20.45
N ALA A 330 -28.71 18.87 20.74
CA ALA A 330 -28.31 19.98 19.86
C ALA A 330 -28.67 19.72 18.37
N ASP A 331 -27.68 19.58 17.50
CA ASP A 331 -27.79 19.25 16.07
C ASP A 331 -27.31 17.83 15.71
N VAL A 332 -27.10 16.97 16.71
CA VAL A 332 -26.53 15.61 16.58
C VAL A 332 -27.60 14.56 16.82
N THR A 333 -27.54 13.45 16.10
CA THR A 333 -28.31 12.24 16.41
C THR A 333 -27.44 10.99 16.40
N ILE A 334 -27.66 10.08 17.35
CA ILE A 334 -26.96 8.81 17.45
C ILE A 334 -28.00 7.68 17.41
N LEU A 335 -27.91 6.79 16.43
CA LEU A 335 -28.69 5.56 16.41
C LEU A 335 -27.88 4.45 17.09
N VAL A 336 -28.36 3.94 18.21
CA VAL A 336 -27.77 2.81 18.93
C VAL A 336 -28.58 1.57 18.61
N GLU A 337 -27.96 0.62 17.91
CA GLU A 337 -28.64 -0.59 17.42
C GLU A 337 -28.92 -1.59 18.55
N ASP A 338 -30.04 -2.30 18.45
CA ASP A 338 -30.41 -3.46 19.28
C ASP A 338 -30.40 -3.23 20.82
N VAL A 339 -30.61 -1.99 21.26
CA VAL A 339 -30.67 -1.61 22.69
C VAL A 339 -32.05 -1.08 23.07
N LYS A 340 -32.43 -1.17 24.36
CA LYS A 340 -33.66 -0.57 24.90
C LYS A 340 -33.38 0.76 25.59
N VAL A 341 -34.31 1.70 25.46
CA VAL A 341 -34.22 3.04 26.09
C VAL A 341 -34.05 2.97 27.62
N ALA A 342 -34.76 2.07 28.29
CA ALA A 342 -34.67 1.94 29.75
C ALA A 342 -33.27 1.51 30.19
N ASP A 343 -32.68 0.55 29.47
CA ASP A 343 -31.36 -0.01 29.79
C ASP A 343 -30.25 1.04 29.59
N LEU A 344 -30.42 1.96 28.63
CA LEU A 344 -29.48 3.07 28.43
C LEU A 344 -29.48 4.08 29.58
N LYS A 345 -30.65 4.40 30.14
CA LYS A 345 -30.77 5.43 31.20
C LYS A 345 -30.30 4.94 32.57
N ASP A 346 -30.40 3.64 32.82
CA ASP A 346 -30.21 3.10 34.16
C ASP A 346 -28.79 2.57 34.43
N ALA A 347 -27.96 2.34 33.40
CA ALA A 347 -26.70 1.60 33.56
C ALA A 347 -25.41 2.45 33.59
N GLY A 348 -25.50 3.77 33.78
CA GLY A 348 -24.31 4.63 33.83
C GLY A 348 -23.54 4.71 32.49
N ASN A 349 -24.26 4.52 31.37
CA ASN A 349 -23.71 4.45 30.01
C ASN A 349 -23.25 5.80 29.44
N PHE A 350 -23.42 6.89 30.18
CA PHE A 350 -23.15 8.24 29.71
C PHE A 350 -22.12 8.94 30.58
N ASP A 351 -21.19 9.63 29.92
CA ASP A 351 -20.25 10.58 30.53
C ASP A 351 -20.43 11.95 29.84
N PHE A 352 -20.31 13.05 30.60
CA PHE A 352 -20.58 14.43 30.15
C PHE A 352 -19.40 15.37 30.47
#